data_AF-A0A1W1E3I5-F1
#
_entry.id   AF-A0A1W1E3I5-F1
#
_cell.length_a   1.000
_cell.length_b   1.000
_cell.length_c   1.000
_cell.angle_alpha   90.00
_cell.angle_beta   90.00
_cell.angle_gamma   90.00
#
_symmetry.space_group_name_H-M   'P 1'
#
loop_
_entity.id
_entity.type
_entity.pdbx_description
1 polymer ?
#
loop_
_entity_poly.entity_id
_entity_poly.type
_entity_poly.pdbx_seq_one_letter_code
_entity_poly.pdbx_strand_id
1 'polypeptide(L)'
;MGDFMDNGVVLLIDYGVGRDEYFHPQRGEGTLQCYYQHQANDNPFVHIGEQDITTSVNFSDIAEQAKNSGFVIEGYATQAMFLISLGIDQYLLAEKNEKKNALLAQQVKLLVLPSAMGESFKVLALSKNMQVKLQGFKEQNLLYKL
;
A
#
# COMPACT_ATOMS: atom_id res chain seq x y z
N MET A 1 -19.26 4.88 2.41
CA MET A 1 -18.05 5.02 3.27
C MET A 1 -17.51 6.46 3.23
N GLY A 2 -18.35 7.48 2.98
CA GLY A 2 -17.86 8.85 2.74
C GLY A 2 -18.65 9.97 3.42
N ASP A 3 -19.55 9.66 4.34
CA ASP A 3 -20.42 10.68 4.97
C ASP A 3 -19.76 11.41 6.15
N PHE A 4 -18.57 10.96 6.59
CA PHE A 4 -17.84 11.57 7.71
C PHE A 4 -16.80 12.61 7.27
N MET A 5 -16.49 12.69 5.98
CA MET A 5 -15.46 13.58 5.44
C MET A 5 -16.05 14.40 4.30
N ASP A 6 -16.12 15.71 4.50
CA ASP A 6 -16.61 16.66 3.50
C ASP A 6 -15.49 17.24 2.65
N ASN A 7 -14.29 17.41 3.22
CA ASN A 7 -13.11 17.94 2.55
C ASN A 7 -11.86 17.25 3.06
N GLY A 8 -10.97 16.81 2.17
CA GLY A 8 -9.70 16.21 2.60
C GLY A 8 -8.99 15.39 1.54
N VAL A 9 -7.84 14.84 1.95
CA VAL A 9 -7.09 13.83 1.22
C VAL A 9 -6.93 12.60 2.11
N VAL A 10 -7.09 11.43 1.53
CA VAL A 10 -6.86 10.13 2.18
C VAL A 10 -5.76 9.41 1.42
N LEU A 11 -4.74 8.95 2.14
CA LEU A 11 -3.75 8.01 1.63
C LEU A 11 -4.01 6.65 2.28
N LEU A 12 -4.29 5.65 1.46
CA LEU A 12 -4.42 4.26 1.88
C LEU A 12 -3.15 3.53 1.47
N ILE A 13 -2.46 2.93 2.44
CA ILE A 13 -1.20 2.23 2.24
C ILE A 13 -1.36 0.83 2.81
N ASP A 14 -1.36 -0.18 1.95
CA ASP A 14 -1.54 -1.57 2.37
C ASP A 14 -1.01 -2.55 1.31
N TYR A 15 -0.89 -3.82 1.65
CA TYR A 15 -0.54 -4.87 0.71
C TYR A 15 -1.76 -5.35 -0.06
N GLY A 16 -1.61 -5.46 -1.38
CA GLY A 16 -2.71 -5.78 -2.25
C GLY A 16 -2.44 -5.47 -3.72
N VAL A 17 -3.49 -5.59 -4.51
CA VAL A 17 -3.43 -5.53 -5.97
C VAL A 17 -4.75 -4.99 -6.56
N GLY A 18 -4.77 -4.74 -7.88
CA GLY A 18 -5.99 -4.45 -8.63
C GLY A 18 -6.84 -5.70 -8.88
N ARG A 19 -8.08 -5.51 -9.31
CA ARG A 19 -9.10 -6.58 -9.45
C ARG A 19 -8.63 -7.79 -10.26
N ASP A 20 -7.99 -7.57 -11.40
CA ASP A 20 -7.55 -8.66 -12.30
C ASP A 20 -6.49 -9.55 -11.64
N GLU A 21 -5.58 -8.95 -10.89
CA GLU A 21 -4.55 -9.65 -10.13
C GLU A 21 -5.13 -10.29 -8.85
N TYR A 22 -6.15 -9.67 -8.25
CA TYR A 22 -6.84 -10.14 -7.05
C TYR A 22 -7.60 -11.45 -7.32
N PHE A 23 -8.36 -11.48 -8.42
CA PHE A 23 -9.15 -12.63 -8.86
C PHE A 23 -8.43 -13.51 -9.89
N HIS A 24 -7.10 -13.41 -9.97
CA HIS A 24 -6.34 -14.20 -10.93
C HIS A 24 -6.60 -15.70 -10.73
N PRO A 25 -6.81 -16.52 -11.80
CA PRO A 25 -7.20 -17.93 -11.66
C PRO A 25 -6.26 -18.80 -10.82
N GLN A 26 -4.98 -18.43 -10.71
CA GLN A 26 -4.01 -19.13 -9.87
C GLN A 26 -4.18 -18.84 -8.36
N ARG A 27 -4.97 -17.83 -7.97
CA ARG A 27 -5.31 -17.50 -6.58
C ARG A 27 -6.61 -18.20 -6.15
N GLY A 28 -6.72 -19.49 -6.41
CA GLY A 28 -7.95 -20.27 -6.12
C GLY A 28 -8.30 -20.35 -4.63
N GLU A 29 -7.32 -20.19 -3.74
CA GLU A 29 -7.51 -20.18 -2.29
C GLU A 29 -7.73 -18.77 -1.71
N GLY A 30 -7.78 -17.75 -2.58
CA GLY A 30 -7.94 -16.36 -2.17
C GLY A 30 -6.68 -15.75 -1.57
N THR A 31 -6.84 -14.84 -0.61
CA THR A 31 -5.74 -14.04 -0.03
C THR A 31 -5.76 -13.95 1.49
N LEU A 32 -6.56 -14.78 2.16
CA LEU A 32 -6.63 -14.82 3.62
C LEU A 32 -5.32 -15.35 4.18
N GLN A 33 -4.80 -14.67 5.21
CA GLN A 33 -3.58 -15.07 5.91
C GLN A 33 -3.78 -14.86 7.41
N CYS A 34 -3.30 -15.79 8.21
CA CYS A 34 -3.24 -15.68 9.66
C CYS A 34 -1.79 -15.57 10.13
N TYR A 35 -1.57 -14.84 11.21
CA TYR A 35 -0.25 -14.71 11.83
C TYR A 35 -0.33 -14.94 13.34
N TYR A 36 0.44 -15.90 13.84
CA TYR A 36 0.59 -16.18 15.26
C TYR A 36 2.09 -16.24 15.60
N GLN A 37 2.55 -15.39 16.53
CA GLN A 37 3.97 -15.33 16.94
C GLN A 37 4.97 -15.23 15.77
N HIS A 38 4.69 -14.34 14.82
CA HIS A 38 5.48 -14.12 13.58
C HIS A 38 5.52 -15.33 12.61
N GLN A 39 4.63 -16.30 12.77
CA GLN A 39 4.49 -17.44 11.86
C GLN A 39 3.18 -17.31 11.08
N ALA A 40 3.29 -17.44 9.75
CA ALA A 40 2.16 -17.38 8.85
C ALA A 40 1.47 -18.75 8.76
N ASN A 41 0.13 -18.75 8.76
CA ASN A 41 -0.70 -19.91 8.46
C ASN A 41 -2.00 -19.47 7.75
N ASP A 42 -2.79 -20.42 7.26
CA ASP A 42 -4.01 -20.20 6.47
C ASP A 42 -5.31 -20.59 7.21
N ASN A 43 -5.21 -21.04 8.46
CA ASN A 43 -6.34 -21.57 9.21
C ASN A 43 -6.87 -20.55 10.23
N PRO A 44 -8.02 -19.90 9.98
CA PRO A 44 -8.57 -18.90 10.91
C PRO A 44 -9.16 -19.51 12.19
N PHE A 45 -9.32 -20.84 12.25
CA PHE A 45 -9.95 -21.54 13.37
C PHE A 45 -8.96 -22.02 14.43
N VAL A 46 -7.64 -21.83 14.23
CA VAL A 46 -6.63 -22.02 15.27
C VAL A 46 -6.41 -20.71 16.04
N HIS A 47 -5.96 -20.78 17.31
CA HIS A 47 -5.58 -19.59 18.09
C HIS A 47 -6.60 -18.44 18.08
N ILE A 48 -7.90 -18.77 18.22
CA ILE A 48 -8.99 -17.79 18.13
C ILE A 48 -8.80 -16.68 19.18
N GLY A 49 -8.75 -15.43 18.71
CA GLY A 49 -8.52 -14.25 19.56
C GLY A 49 -7.04 -14.00 19.90
N GLU A 50 -6.14 -14.89 19.51
CA GLU A 50 -4.70 -14.80 19.77
C GLU A 50 -3.86 -14.64 18.49
N GLN A 51 -4.42 -14.94 17.32
CA GLN A 51 -3.80 -14.71 16.03
C GLN A 51 -4.43 -13.53 15.28
N ASP A 52 -3.61 -12.85 14.48
CA ASP A 52 -4.08 -11.86 13.52
C ASP A 52 -4.63 -12.56 12.27
N ILE A 53 -5.67 -12.01 11.66
CA ILE A 53 -6.32 -12.54 10.45
C ILE A 53 -6.49 -11.37 9.48
N THR A 54 -5.86 -11.49 8.32
CA THR A 54 -5.76 -10.42 7.34
C THR A 54 -6.02 -10.93 5.92
N THR A 55 -6.19 -10.02 4.97
CA THR A 55 -6.34 -10.35 3.56
C THR A 55 -5.71 -9.28 2.71
N SER A 56 -5.24 -9.63 1.51
CA SER A 56 -4.80 -8.62 0.54
C SER A 56 -5.94 -7.65 0.24
N VAL A 57 -5.61 -6.39 0.04
CA VAL A 57 -6.57 -5.37 -0.38
C VAL A 57 -6.84 -5.48 -1.88
N ASN A 58 -8.13 -5.47 -2.26
CA ASN A 58 -8.57 -5.21 -3.62
C ASN A 58 -8.72 -3.70 -3.82
N PHE A 59 -7.72 -3.06 -4.41
CA PHE A 59 -7.69 -1.61 -4.55
C PHE A 59 -8.70 -1.08 -5.59
N SER A 60 -9.08 -1.89 -6.58
CA SER A 60 -10.11 -1.55 -7.56
C SER A 60 -11.46 -1.35 -6.90
N ASP A 61 -11.84 -2.26 -6.00
CA ASP A 61 -13.11 -2.19 -5.27
C ASP A 61 -13.12 -0.96 -4.34
N ILE A 62 -12.02 -0.69 -3.63
CA ILE A 62 -11.89 0.53 -2.81
C ILE A 62 -12.04 1.79 -3.68
N ALA A 63 -11.33 1.84 -4.80
CA ALA A 63 -11.36 2.96 -5.74
C ALA A 63 -12.77 3.23 -6.28
N GLU A 64 -13.51 2.18 -6.64
CA GLU A 64 -14.88 2.26 -7.10
C GLU A 64 -15.82 2.77 -6.00
N GLN A 65 -15.74 2.22 -4.80
CA GLN A 65 -16.58 2.66 -3.67
C GLN A 65 -16.26 4.10 -3.21
N ALA A 66 -14.99 4.51 -3.30
CA ALA A 66 -14.58 5.88 -3.03
C ALA A 66 -15.20 6.85 -4.04
N LYS A 67 -15.13 6.54 -5.35
CA LYS A 67 -15.80 7.33 -6.40
C LYS A 67 -17.30 7.45 -6.17
N ASN A 68 -17.97 6.34 -5.85
CA ASN A 68 -19.40 6.33 -5.53
C ASN A 68 -19.73 7.18 -4.29
N SER A 69 -18.76 7.39 -3.41
CA SER A 69 -18.88 8.24 -2.21
C SER A 69 -18.44 9.70 -2.44
N GLY A 70 -18.19 10.10 -3.69
CA GLY A 70 -17.83 11.48 -4.07
C GLY A 70 -16.34 11.81 -3.96
N PHE A 71 -15.46 10.82 -3.83
CA PHE A 71 -14.01 11.05 -3.90
C PHE A 71 -13.49 11.02 -5.34
N VAL A 72 -12.43 11.78 -5.58
CA VAL A 72 -11.60 11.68 -6.79
C VAL A 72 -10.40 10.81 -6.48
N ILE A 73 -10.01 9.95 -7.43
CA ILE A 73 -8.79 9.16 -7.31
C ILE A 73 -7.63 10.00 -7.86
N GLU A 74 -6.73 10.41 -6.97
CA GLU A 74 -5.59 11.28 -7.30
C GLU A 74 -4.37 10.48 -7.77
N GLY A 75 -4.22 9.23 -7.32
CA GLY A 75 -3.09 8.40 -7.73
C GLY A 75 -3.13 7.00 -7.14
N TYR A 76 -2.46 6.08 -7.83
CA TYR A 76 -2.25 4.71 -7.38
C TYR A 76 -0.85 4.27 -7.79
N ALA A 77 -0.03 3.78 -6.87
CA ALA A 77 1.35 3.37 -7.17
C ALA A 77 1.80 2.25 -6.25
N THR A 78 2.93 1.61 -6.59
CA THR A 78 3.63 0.74 -5.63
C THR A 78 4.27 1.57 -4.53
N GLN A 79 4.46 0.98 -3.35
CA GLN A 79 5.13 1.67 -2.23
C GLN A 79 6.52 2.15 -2.62
N ALA A 80 7.28 1.32 -3.35
CA ALA A 80 8.61 1.68 -3.80
C ALA A 80 8.60 2.98 -4.62
N MET A 81 7.76 3.05 -5.65
CA MET A 81 7.72 4.23 -6.53
C MET A 81 7.13 5.45 -5.83
N PHE A 82 6.21 5.26 -4.88
CA PHE A 82 5.70 6.34 -4.05
C PHE A 82 6.80 6.97 -3.18
N LEU A 83 7.58 6.14 -2.49
CA LEU A 83 8.69 6.61 -1.64
C LEU A 83 9.84 7.22 -2.44
N ILE A 84 10.17 6.64 -3.59
CA ILE A 84 11.16 7.21 -4.52
C ILE A 84 10.69 8.58 -5.03
N SER A 85 9.42 8.72 -5.40
CA SER A 85 8.84 10.00 -5.83
C SER A 85 8.92 11.09 -4.74
N LEU A 86 8.95 10.70 -3.47
CA LEU A 86 9.10 11.59 -2.32
C LEU A 86 10.57 11.84 -1.91
N GLY A 87 11.53 11.21 -2.59
CA GLY A 87 12.96 11.42 -2.34
C GLY A 87 13.52 10.62 -1.17
N ILE A 88 13.10 9.35 -0.99
CA ILE A 88 13.63 8.47 0.08
C ILE A 88 15.15 8.29 0.01
N ASP A 89 15.76 8.43 -1.16
CA ASP A 89 17.21 8.42 -1.37
C ASP A 89 17.92 9.60 -0.69
N GLN A 90 17.27 10.77 -0.62
CA GLN A 90 17.82 11.96 0.04
C GLN A 90 18.00 11.76 1.54
N TYR A 91 17.15 10.94 2.16
CA TYR A 91 17.30 10.55 3.57
C TYR A 91 18.57 9.73 3.80
N LEU A 92 18.96 8.89 2.84
CA LEU A 92 20.23 8.16 2.89
C LEU A 92 21.41 9.10 2.73
N LEU A 93 21.34 10.07 1.82
CA LEU A 93 22.44 11.01 1.59
C LEU A 93 22.64 12.01 2.74
N ALA A 94 21.60 12.29 3.53
CA ALA A 94 21.66 13.24 4.64
C ALA A 94 22.38 12.68 5.89
N GLU A 95 22.39 11.36 6.10
CA GLU A 95 23.02 10.74 7.27
C GLU A 95 24.53 10.53 7.06
N LYS A 96 25.34 11.36 7.74
CA LYS A 96 26.80 11.37 7.63
C LYS A 96 27.48 10.31 8.49
N ASN A 97 26.79 9.74 9.48
CA ASN A 97 27.33 8.67 10.30
C ASN A 97 27.21 7.33 9.56
N GLU A 98 28.35 6.75 9.17
CA GLU A 98 28.40 5.52 8.37
C GLU A 98 27.61 4.34 8.98
N LYS A 99 27.67 4.14 10.31
CA LYS A 99 26.95 3.03 10.96
C LYS A 99 25.44 3.24 10.91
N LYS A 100 24.98 4.46 11.19
CA LYS A 100 23.55 4.79 11.07
C LYS A 100 23.08 4.74 9.62
N ASN A 101 23.93 5.20 8.70
CA ASN A 101 23.67 5.16 7.27
C ASN A 101 23.45 3.72 6.78
N ALA A 102 24.31 2.78 7.19
CA ALA A 102 24.19 1.38 6.83
C ALA A 102 22.88 0.75 7.33
N LEU A 103 22.47 1.05 8.58
CA LEU A 103 21.19 0.59 9.13
C LEU A 103 20.00 1.20 8.37
N LEU A 104 20.04 2.50 8.10
CA LEU A 104 19.00 3.20 7.34
C LEU A 104 18.89 2.63 5.93
N ALA A 105 20.01 2.34 5.27
CA ALA A 105 20.04 1.71 3.96
C ALA A 105 19.37 0.32 3.98
N GLN A 106 19.55 -0.46 5.06
CA GLN A 106 18.86 -1.75 5.20
C GLN A 106 17.34 -1.58 5.36
N GLN A 107 16.90 -0.59 6.13
CA GLN A 107 15.48 -0.28 6.32
C GLN A 107 14.83 0.22 5.02
N VAL A 108 15.48 1.15 4.31
CA VAL A 108 15.01 1.63 3.00
C VAL A 108 14.91 0.47 2.02
N LYS A 109 15.89 -0.44 1.97
CA LYS A 109 15.83 -1.65 1.14
C LYS A 109 14.57 -2.47 1.41
N LEU A 110 14.18 -2.70 2.67
CA LEU A 110 12.94 -3.42 2.99
C LEU A 110 11.70 -2.72 2.42
N LEU A 111 11.68 -1.38 2.45
CA LEU A 111 10.55 -0.57 1.98
C LEU A 111 10.44 -0.51 0.45
N VAL A 112 11.56 -0.58 -0.27
CA VAL A 112 11.57 -0.36 -1.73
C VAL A 112 11.87 -1.59 -2.57
N LEU A 113 12.47 -2.66 -2.01
CA LEU A 113 12.79 -3.85 -2.80
C LEU A 113 11.50 -4.60 -3.18
N PRO A 114 11.35 -5.02 -4.45
CA PRO A 114 10.19 -5.78 -4.90
C PRO A 114 9.97 -7.09 -4.14
N SER A 115 11.06 -7.75 -3.72
CA SER A 115 11.03 -8.99 -2.95
C SER A 115 10.61 -8.82 -1.48
N ALA A 116 10.40 -7.57 -1.03
CA ALA A 116 9.95 -7.24 0.31
C ALA A 116 8.63 -6.45 0.21
N MET A 117 8.60 -5.20 0.67
CA MET A 117 7.37 -4.40 0.67
C MET A 117 7.18 -3.59 -0.61
N GLY A 118 8.25 -3.39 -1.40
CA GLY A 118 8.27 -2.38 -2.46
C GLY A 118 7.20 -2.57 -3.53
N GLU A 119 6.95 -3.81 -3.94
CA GLU A 119 5.95 -4.15 -4.95
C GLU A 119 4.64 -4.60 -4.33
N SER A 120 4.68 -5.37 -3.23
CA SER A 120 3.49 -5.94 -2.58
C SER A 120 2.58 -4.86 -1.98
N PHE A 121 3.17 -3.83 -1.38
CA PHE A 121 2.44 -2.67 -0.86
C PHE A 121 2.11 -1.67 -1.97
N LYS A 122 0.92 -1.09 -1.88
CA LYS A 122 0.43 -0.05 -2.78
C LYS A 122 0.03 1.18 -1.98
N VAL A 123 0.00 2.32 -2.66
CA VAL A 123 -0.52 3.58 -2.14
C VAL A 123 -1.64 4.04 -3.05
N LEU A 124 -2.84 4.21 -2.51
CA LEU A 124 -4.00 4.82 -3.17
C LEU A 124 -4.26 6.19 -2.54
N ALA A 125 -4.28 7.24 -3.36
CA ALA A 125 -4.64 8.58 -2.94
C ALA A 125 -6.04 8.96 -3.43
N LEU A 126 -6.83 9.47 -2.50
CA LEU A 126 -8.19 9.95 -2.73
C LEU A 126 -8.30 11.39 -2.25
N SER A 127 -9.05 12.24 -2.95
CA SER A 127 -9.40 13.57 -2.49
C SER A 127 -10.91 13.77 -2.50
N LYS A 128 -11.42 14.65 -1.66
CA LYS A 128 -12.82 15.09 -1.67
C LYS A 128 -12.88 16.60 -1.50
N ASN A 129 -13.56 17.27 -2.44
CA ASN A 129 -13.76 18.72 -2.46
C ASN A 129 -12.48 19.56 -2.26
N MET A 130 -11.33 19.02 -2.68
CA MET A 130 -10.04 19.69 -2.59
C MET A 130 -9.22 19.42 -3.85
N GLN A 131 -8.57 20.45 -4.37
CA GLN A 131 -7.58 20.29 -5.43
C GLN A 131 -6.20 20.11 -4.80
N VAL A 132 -5.53 19.00 -5.11
CA VAL A 132 -4.20 18.70 -4.54
C VAL A 132 -3.23 18.27 -5.63
N LYS A 133 -1.95 18.61 -5.44
CA LYS A 133 -0.86 18.16 -6.30
C LYS A 133 0.07 17.24 -5.52
N LEU A 134 -0.18 15.95 -5.58
CA LEU A 134 0.57 14.96 -4.83
C LEU A 134 1.90 14.63 -5.52
N GLN A 135 3.01 14.82 -4.82
CA GLN A 135 4.33 14.54 -5.41
C GLN A 135 4.64 13.04 -5.45
N GLY A 136 3.99 12.24 -4.60
CA GLY A 136 4.25 10.80 -4.47
C GLY A 136 3.85 9.93 -5.68
N PHE A 137 3.24 10.50 -6.71
CA PHE A 137 2.79 9.76 -7.91
C PHE A 137 3.47 10.22 -9.20
N LYS A 138 4.60 10.92 -9.09
CA LYS A 138 5.33 11.46 -10.26
C LYS A 138 6.04 10.39 -11.06
N GLU A 139 6.75 9.48 -10.39
CA GLU A 139 7.55 8.45 -11.06
C GLU A 139 6.68 7.31 -11.57
N GLN A 140 5.53 7.09 -10.93
CA GLN A 140 4.59 6.05 -11.34
C GLN A 140 3.16 6.44 -10.94
N ASN A 141 2.23 6.23 -11.88
CA ASN A 141 0.81 6.22 -11.59
C ASN A 141 0.11 5.09 -12.38
N LEU A 142 -0.46 4.15 -11.66
CA LEU A 142 -1.02 2.88 -12.14
C LEU A 142 -2.54 2.90 -12.18
N LEU A 143 -3.19 4.07 -12.30
CA LEU A 143 -4.66 4.16 -12.34
C LEU A 143 -5.31 3.25 -13.39
N TYR A 144 -4.62 2.95 -14.49
CA TYR A 144 -5.10 2.04 -15.53
C TYR A 144 -5.22 0.58 -15.08
N LYS A 145 -4.64 0.21 -13.92
CA LYS A 145 -4.73 -1.11 -13.29
C LYS A 145 -5.86 -1.21 -12.25
N LEU A 146 -6.54 -0.10 -11.96
CA LEU A 146 -7.66 -0.07 -11.02
C LEU A 146 -8.99 -0.33 -11.73
#